data_AF-A0A229RAK7-F1
#
_entry.id   AF-A0A229RAK7-F1
#
_cell.length_a   1.000
_cell.length_b   1.000
_cell.length_c   1.000
_cell.angle_alpha   90.00
_cell.angle_beta   90.00
_cell.angle_gamma   90.00
#
_symmetry.space_group_name_H-M   'P 1'
#
loop_
_entity.id
_entity.type
_entity.pdbx_description
1 polymer ?
#
loop_
_entity_poly.entity_id
_entity_poly.type
_entity_poly.pdbx_seq_one_letter_code
_entity_poly.pdbx_strand_id
1 'polypeptide(L)'
;MAKDAALAGGKLASAPTSNLDGCTDFSYTGGPAPDPARMKAEADIEAKAKDLNKKADELQADPEPKPGASAEESAKSAEKSAKDAQLLADAALASADLAGKREERDKAFVAAGGASFGKDGLRELAAPSDAKTVEGIGAGSPLADLKTAYDAKGMKVGGNGRFQVPVDGKPDWVYEFTVNGDKVGSVSMVNPKSKCS
;
A
#
# COMPACT_ATOMS: atom_id res chain seq x y z
N MET A 1 7.57 0.32 17.54
CA MET A 1 6.48 0.42 18.54
C MET A 1 5.48 -0.68 18.26
N ALA A 2 5.05 -1.41 19.29
CA ALA A 2 4.05 -2.49 19.15
C ALA A 2 2.63 -1.91 19.08
N LYS A 3 1.76 -2.53 18.28
CA LYS A 3 0.37 -2.13 18.04
C LYS A 3 -0.44 -1.96 19.34
N ASP A 4 -0.37 -2.92 20.24
CA ASP A 4 -1.16 -2.90 21.48
C ASP A 4 -0.77 -1.75 22.41
N ALA A 5 0.53 -1.42 22.47
CA ALA A 5 1.02 -0.28 23.24
C ALA A 5 0.52 1.06 22.67
N ALA A 6 0.43 1.18 21.34
CA ALA A 6 -0.10 2.38 20.69
C ALA A 6 -1.60 2.57 20.94
N LEU A 7 -2.36 1.47 20.87
CA LEU A 7 -3.80 1.46 21.15
C LEU A 7 -4.10 1.78 22.62
N ALA A 8 -3.31 1.21 23.55
CA ALA A 8 -3.43 1.51 24.99
C ALA A 8 -3.21 2.99 25.32
N GLY A 9 -2.47 3.73 24.48
CA GLY A 9 -2.27 5.17 24.63
C GLY A 9 -3.50 6.03 24.30
N GLY A 10 -4.58 5.46 23.75
CA GLY A 10 -5.86 6.14 23.52
C GLY A 10 -5.85 7.22 22.42
N LYS A 11 -4.73 7.34 21.68
CA LYS A 11 -4.58 8.30 20.56
C LYS A 11 -5.10 7.75 19.23
N LEU A 12 -5.25 6.44 19.13
CA LEU A 12 -5.80 5.75 17.97
C LEU A 12 -7.22 5.25 18.30
N ALA A 13 -8.06 5.19 17.27
CA ALA A 13 -9.32 4.47 17.35
C ALA A 13 -9.08 2.99 17.72
N SER A 14 -10.01 2.38 18.44
CA SER A 14 -9.87 1.00 18.92
C SER A 14 -10.05 -0.06 17.82
N ALA A 15 -10.75 0.30 16.74
CA ALA A 15 -11.01 -0.58 15.61
C ALA A 15 -10.20 -0.14 14.38
N PRO A 16 -9.64 -1.08 13.60
CA PRO A 16 -8.88 -0.74 12.41
C PRO A 16 -9.82 -0.27 11.30
N THR A 17 -9.32 0.63 10.46
CA THR A 17 -10.04 1.09 9.27
C THR A 17 -9.72 0.23 8.05
N SER A 18 -8.57 -0.44 8.01
CA SER A 18 -8.20 -1.42 6.96
C SER A 18 -7.29 -2.53 7.52
N ASN A 19 -7.34 -3.70 6.89
CA ASN A 19 -6.42 -4.83 7.14
C ASN A 19 -5.72 -5.33 5.86
N LEU A 20 -5.77 -4.55 4.78
CA LEU A 20 -5.40 -4.97 3.44
C LEU A 20 -3.90 -5.30 3.34
N ASP A 21 -3.57 -6.45 2.74
CA ASP A 21 -2.22 -6.97 2.51
C ASP A 21 -1.35 -7.12 3.77
N GLY A 22 -1.99 -7.40 4.92
CA GLY A 22 -1.29 -7.57 6.19
C GLY A 22 -0.91 -6.25 6.88
N CYS A 23 -1.21 -5.11 6.29
CA CYS A 23 -1.15 -3.82 6.98
C CYS A 23 -2.43 -3.61 7.78
N THR A 24 -2.30 -3.28 9.07
CA THR A 24 -3.42 -2.79 9.87
C THR A 24 -3.35 -1.28 10.01
N ASP A 25 -4.34 -0.59 9.46
CA ASP A 25 -4.45 0.85 9.55
C ASP A 25 -5.45 1.25 10.62
N PHE A 26 -5.10 2.25 11.43
CA PHE A 26 -5.95 2.87 12.43
C PHE A 26 -6.04 4.36 12.19
N SER A 27 -7.24 4.92 12.31
CA SER A 27 -7.43 6.36 12.41
C SER A 27 -7.01 6.87 13.79
N TYR A 28 -6.69 8.16 13.89
CA TYR A 28 -6.61 8.81 15.20
C TYR A 28 -7.98 8.86 15.88
N THR A 29 -8.00 9.00 17.20
CA THR A 29 -9.23 9.19 17.97
C THR A 29 -10.02 10.40 17.45
N GLY A 30 -11.31 10.19 17.15
CA GLY A 30 -12.17 11.21 16.52
C GLY A 30 -12.10 11.24 14.99
N GLY A 31 -11.23 10.44 14.38
CA GLY A 31 -11.19 10.21 12.95
C GLY A 31 -12.32 9.31 12.45
N PRO A 32 -12.32 8.95 11.16
CA PRO A 32 -13.35 8.12 10.56
C PRO A 32 -13.48 6.78 11.26
N ALA A 33 -14.73 6.33 11.45
CA ALA A 33 -15.04 4.97 11.87
C ALA A 33 -14.69 3.97 10.75
N PRO A 34 -14.46 2.70 11.07
CA PRO A 34 -14.31 1.65 10.06
C PRO A 34 -15.54 1.57 9.16
N ASP A 35 -15.32 1.41 7.85
CA ASP A 35 -16.36 1.12 6.87
C ASP A 35 -16.39 -0.40 6.64
N PRO A 36 -17.42 -1.12 7.14
CA PRO A 36 -17.49 -2.57 6.99
C PRO A 36 -17.63 -3.03 5.54
N ALA A 37 -18.29 -2.24 4.68
CA ALA A 37 -18.46 -2.59 3.27
C ALA A 37 -17.12 -2.48 2.53
N ARG A 38 -16.37 -1.40 2.79
CA ARG A 38 -15.00 -1.24 2.26
C ARG A 38 -14.09 -2.36 2.74
N MET A 39 -14.07 -2.63 4.05
CA MET A 39 -13.22 -3.68 4.62
C MET A 39 -13.56 -5.07 4.06
N LYS A 40 -14.84 -5.35 3.82
CA LYS A 40 -15.23 -6.60 3.16
C LYS A 40 -14.73 -6.65 1.72
N ALA A 41 -14.89 -5.57 0.96
CA ALA A 41 -14.43 -5.50 -0.43
C ALA A 41 -12.90 -5.67 -0.53
N GLU A 42 -12.14 -5.07 0.39
CA GLU A 42 -10.70 -5.26 0.55
C GLU A 42 -10.36 -6.74 0.77
N ALA A 43 -11.01 -7.38 1.74
CA ALA A 43 -10.78 -8.79 2.07
C ALA A 43 -11.14 -9.74 0.91
N ASP A 44 -12.27 -9.51 0.24
CA ASP A 44 -12.73 -10.34 -0.89
C ASP A 44 -11.75 -10.24 -2.08
N ILE A 45 -11.30 -9.03 -2.42
CA ILE A 45 -10.33 -8.81 -3.51
C ILE A 45 -8.97 -9.42 -3.17
N GLU A 46 -8.49 -9.25 -1.95
CA GLU A 46 -7.24 -9.85 -1.50
C GLU A 46 -7.30 -11.39 -1.53
N ALA A 47 -8.40 -11.99 -1.08
CA ALA A 47 -8.60 -13.43 -1.12
C ALA A 47 -8.63 -13.95 -2.57
N LYS A 48 -9.34 -13.27 -3.48
CA LYS A 48 -9.39 -13.63 -4.90
C LYS A 48 -8.01 -13.56 -5.55
N ALA A 49 -7.26 -12.49 -5.32
CA ALA A 49 -5.93 -12.31 -5.87
C ALA A 49 -4.96 -13.38 -5.35
N LYS A 50 -4.99 -13.70 -4.05
CA LYS A 50 -4.16 -14.76 -3.46
C LYS A 50 -4.48 -16.14 -4.03
N ASP A 51 -5.76 -16.49 -4.18
CA ASP A 51 -6.18 -17.78 -4.74
C ASP A 51 -5.75 -17.92 -6.21
N LEU A 52 -5.99 -16.91 -7.05
CA LEU A 52 -5.64 -16.96 -8.47
C LEU A 52 -4.13 -16.95 -8.70
N ASN A 53 -3.38 -16.12 -7.97
CA ASN A 53 -1.92 -16.11 -8.07
C ASN A 53 -1.33 -17.45 -7.61
N LYS A 54 -1.83 -18.03 -6.52
CA LYS A 54 -1.39 -19.37 -6.09
C LYS A 54 -1.62 -20.43 -7.17
N LYS A 55 -2.81 -20.45 -7.78
CA LYS A 55 -3.12 -21.40 -8.87
C LYS A 55 -2.23 -21.16 -10.10
N ALA A 56 -1.95 -19.90 -10.42
CA ALA A 56 -1.04 -19.53 -11.50
C ALA A 56 0.41 -19.97 -11.22
N ASP A 57 0.90 -19.80 -9.98
CA ASP A 57 2.25 -20.22 -9.56
C ASP A 57 2.42 -21.75 -9.57
N GLU A 58 1.32 -22.50 -9.36
CA GLU A 58 1.28 -23.96 -9.42
C GLU A 58 1.21 -24.51 -10.86
N LEU A 59 1.03 -23.66 -11.88
CA LEU A 59 1.04 -24.08 -13.28
C LEU A 59 2.42 -24.61 -13.66
N GLN A 60 2.46 -25.87 -14.08
CA GLN A 60 3.66 -26.46 -14.67
C GLN A 60 3.67 -26.17 -16.16
N ALA A 61 4.82 -25.75 -16.68
CA ALA A 61 5.05 -25.73 -18.11
C ALA A 61 4.91 -27.15 -18.65
N ASP A 62 3.96 -27.38 -19.54
CA ASP A 62 3.90 -28.66 -20.24
C ASP A 62 5.07 -28.77 -21.21
N PRO A 63 5.63 -29.98 -21.39
CA PRO A 63 6.52 -30.23 -22.52
C PRO A 63 5.78 -29.92 -23.83
N GLU A 64 6.44 -29.18 -24.72
CA GLU A 64 5.92 -28.94 -26.07
C GLU A 64 5.55 -30.27 -26.76
N PRO A 65 4.49 -30.30 -27.59
CA PRO A 65 4.13 -31.48 -28.34
C PRO A 65 5.34 -32.00 -29.13
N LYS A 66 5.69 -33.28 -28.94
CA LYS A 66 6.82 -33.88 -29.65
C LYS A 66 6.56 -33.84 -31.16
N PRO A 67 7.62 -33.68 -31.99
CA PRO A 67 7.50 -33.85 -33.43
C PRO A 67 6.83 -35.20 -33.75
N GLY A 68 5.71 -35.18 -34.48
CA GLY A 68 4.91 -36.37 -34.80
C GLY A 68 3.73 -36.65 -33.87
N ALA A 69 3.36 -35.74 -32.96
CA ALA A 69 2.14 -35.85 -32.17
C ALA A 69 0.88 -35.96 -33.06
N SER A 70 -0.09 -36.75 -32.61
CA SER A 70 -1.39 -36.85 -33.27
C SER A 70 -2.17 -35.53 -33.20
N ALA A 71 -3.15 -35.37 -34.09
CA ALA A 71 -4.06 -34.23 -34.07
C ALA A 71 -4.83 -34.14 -32.73
N GLU A 72 -5.17 -35.28 -32.12
CA GLU A 72 -5.85 -35.33 -30.82
C GLU A 72 -4.95 -34.87 -29.67
N GLU A 73 -3.69 -35.30 -29.65
CA GLU A 73 -2.70 -34.85 -28.66
C GLU A 73 -2.42 -33.35 -28.80
N SER A 74 -2.34 -32.86 -30.05
CA SER A 74 -2.17 -31.43 -30.33
C SER A 74 -3.38 -30.61 -29.86
N ALA A 75 -4.61 -31.10 -30.07
CA ALA A 75 -5.82 -30.43 -29.62
C ALA A 75 -5.90 -30.35 -28.08
N LYS A 76 -5.56 -31.44 -27.38
CA LYS A 76 -5.52 -31.48 -25.90
C LYS A 76 -4.49 -30.51 -25.32
N SER A 77 -3.31 -30.44 -25.93
CA SER A 77 -2.26 -29.49 -25.55
C SER A 77 -2.74 -28.05 -25.74
N ALA A 78 -3.33 -27.72 -26.89
CA ALA A 78 -3.88 -26.40 -27.17
C ALA A 78 -4.99 -25.99 -26.18
N GLU A 79 -5.89 -26.91 -25.83
CA GLU A 79 -6.96 -26.67 -24.84
C GLU A 79 -6.38 -26.36 -23.45
N LYS A 80 -5.35 -27.10 -23.02
CA LYS A 80 -4.67 -26.83 -21.75
C LYS A 80 -3.95 -25.49 -21.77
N SER A 81 -3.19 -25.18 -22.82
CA SER A 81 -2.53 -23.89 -22.95
C SER A 81 -3.51 -22.72 -22.92
N ALA A 82 -4.69 -22.86 -23.53
CA ALA A 82 -5.73 -21.85 -23.46
C ALA A 82 -6.28 -21.65 -22.04
N LYS A 83 -6.49 -22.74 -21.28
CA LYS A 83 -6.93 -22.68 -19.87
C LYS A 83 -5.87 -22.04 -18.97
N ASP A 84 -4.61 -22.40 -19.14
CA ASP A 84 -3.48 -21.85 -18.39
C ASP A 84 -3.32 -20.35 -18.68
N ALA A 85 -3.42 -19.96 -19.96
CA ALA A 85 -3.42 -18.55 -20.36
C ALA A 85 -4.58 -17.76 -19.76
N GLN A 86 -5.78 -18.33 -19.71
CA GLN A 86 -6.94 -17.69 -19.07
C GLN A 86 -6.70 -17.50 -17.57
N LEU A 87 -6.18 -18.51 -16.87
CA LEU A 87 -5.88 -18.41 -15.45
C LEU A 87 -4.84 -17.31 -15.16
N LEU A 88 -3.78 -17.23 -15.97
CA LEU A 88 -2.77 -16.17 -15.86
C LEU A 88 -3.38 -14.79 -16.09
N ALA A 89 -4.27 -14.65 -17.09
CA ALA A 89 -4.98 -13.40 -17.34
C ALA A 89 -5.89 -13.01 -16.15
N ASP A 90 -6.63 -13.96 -15.59
CA ASP A 90 -7.49 -13.73 -14.43
C ASP A 90 -6.69 -13.33 -13.19
N ALA A 91 -5.54 -13.97 -12.96
CA ALA A 91 -4.61 -13.65 -11.88
C ALA A 91 -4.02 -12.22 -12.03
N ALA A 92 -3.67 -11.83 -13.26
CA ALA A 92 -3.18 -10.49 -13.56
C ALA A 92 -4.26 -9.43 -13.31
N LEU A 93 -5.50 -9.67 -13.76
CA LEU A 93 -6.64 -8.77 -13.50
C LEU A 93 -6.93 -8.64 -12.01
N ALA A 94 -6.96 -9.75 -11.26
CA ALA A 94 -7.17 -9.71 -9.81
C ALA A 94 -6.05 -8.96 -9.08
N SER A 95 -4.81 -9.05 -9.56
CA SER A 95 -3.68 -8.29 -9.02
C SER A 95 -3.80 -6.79 -9.31
N ALA A 96 -4.32 -6.41 -10.48
CA ALA A 96 -4.62 -5.02 -10.81
C ALA A 96 -5.75 -4.46 -9.95
N ASP A 97 -6.83 -5.23 -9.73
CA ASP A 97 -7.93 -4.85 -8.84
C ASP A 97 -7.43 -4.62 -7.40
N LEU A 98 -6.57 -5.52 -6.91
CA LEU A 98 -5.92 -5.40 -5.60
C LEU A 98 -5.04 -4.15 -5.52
N ALA A 99 -4.28 -3.83 -6.57
CA ALA A 99 -3.50 -2.60 -6.64
C ALA A 99 -4.38 -1.35 -6.56
N GLY A 100 -5.54 -1.35 -7.23
CA GLY A 100 -6.53 -0.28 -7.12
C GLY A 100 -7.04 -0.10 -5.67
N LYS A 101 -7.30 -1.21 -4.95
CA LYS A 101 -7.71 -1.15 -3.54
C LYS A 101 -6.61 -0.65 -2.61
N ARG A 102 -5.35 -0.97 -2.87
CA ARG A 102 -4.21 -0.38 -2.14
C ARG A 102 -4.18 1.13 -2.31
N GLU A 103 -4.37 1.63 -3.53
CA GLU A 103 -4.40 3.07 -3.79
C GLU A 103 -5.57 3.78 -3.09
N GLU A 104 -6.78 3.19 -3.14
CA GLU A 104 -7.95 3.71 -2.42
C GLU A 104 -7.71 3.75 -0.90
N ARG A 105 -7.15 2.67 -0.33
CA ARG A 105 -6.77 2.61 1.08
C ARG A 105 -5.76 3.70 1.42
N ASP A 106 -4.67 3.80 0.67
CA ASP A 106 -3.59 4.75 0.94
C ASP A 106 -4.09 6.19 0.89
N LYS A 107 -4.94 6.52 -0.09
CA LYS A 107 -5.60 7.84 -0.17
C LYS A 107 -6.48 8.12 1.05
N ALA A 108 -7.31 7.15 1.45
CA ALA A 108 -8.16 7.30 2.62
C ALA A 108 -7.34 7.46 3.91
N PHE A 109 -6.26 6.69 4.05
CA PHE A 109 -5.36 6.71 5.19
C PHE A 109 -4.66 8.06 5.34
N VAL A 110 -4.03 8.58 4.27
CA VAL A 110 -3.31 9.87 4.34
C VAL A 110 -4.25 11.07 4.45
N ALA A 111 -5.49 10.97 3.93
CA ALA A 111 -6.48 12.04 4.07
C ALA A 111 -7.06 12.13 5.50
N ALA A 112 -7.27 10.98 6.15
CA ALA A 112 -7.77 10.93 7.52
C ALA A 112 -6.68 11.19 8.57
N GLY A 113 -5.44 10.82 8.26
CA GLY A 113 -4.38 10.69 9.25
C GLY A 113 -4.54 9.41 10.09
N GLY A 114 -3.44 8.91 10.64
CA GLY A 114 -3.47 7.70 11.44
C GLY A 114 -2.15 6.99 11.58
N ALA A 115 -2.21 5.75 12.04
CA ALA A 115 -1.06 4.87 12.17
C ALA A 115 -1.28 3.57 11.40
N SER A 116 -0.29 3.18 10.61
CA SER A 116 -0.26 1.90 9.89
C SER A 116 0.78 0.99 10.52
N PHE A 117 0.38 -0.25 10.80
CA PHE A 117 1.21 -1.29 11.38
C PHE A 117 1.37 -2.43 10.37
N GLY A 118 2.61 -2.81 10.08
CA GLY A 118 2.92 -3.99 9.30
C GLY A 118 3.41 -5.13 10.19
N LYS A 119 4.04 -6.13 9.55
CA LYS A 119 4.58 -7.33 10.21
C LYS A 119 5.51 -7.04 11.39
N ASP A 120 6.39 -6.06 11.24
CA ASP A 120 7.41 -5.71 12.25
C ASP A 120 6.97 -4.57 13.19
N GLY A 121 5.68 -4.18 13.14
CA GLY A 121 5.11 -3.10 13.93
C GLY A 121 4.87 -1.81 13.15
N LEU A 122 4.96 -0.67 13.83
CA LEU A 122 4.66 0.64 13.22
C LEU A 122 5.51 0.90 11.96
N ARG A 123 4.85 1.11 10.83
CA ARG A 123 5.50 1.42 9.54
C ARG A 123 5.26 2.84 9.06
N GLU A 124 4.14 3.44 9.44
CA GLU A 124 3.77 4.77 8.93
C GLU A 124 2.86 5.51 9.91
N LEU A 125 3.07 6.81 10.01
CA LEU A 125 2.22 7.77 10.69
C LEU A 125 1.80 8.84 9.68
N ALA A 126 0.55 8.83 9.24
CA ALA A 126 -0.01 9.90 8.42
C ALA A 126 -0.44 11.04 9.33
N ALA A 127 0.03 12.26 9.07
CA ALA A 127 -0.33 13.43 9.85
C ALA A 127 -1.83 13.76 9.67
N PRO A 128 -2.56 14.17 10.74
CA PRO A 128 -3.88 14.76 10.56
C PRO A 128 -3.77 16.10 9.81
N SER A 129 -4.89 16.59 9.28
CA SER A 129 -4.91 17.73 8.35
C SER A 129 -4.39 19.06 8.94
N ASP A 130 -4.46 19.20 10.26
CA ASP A 130 -3.99 20.38 11.01
C ASP A 130 -2.55 20.25 11.51
N ALA A 131 -1.96 19.05 11.45
CA ALA A 131 -0.60 18.83 11.91
C ALA A 131 0.44 19.38 10.94
N LYS A 132 1.52 19.91 11.53
CA LYS A 132 2.70 20.42 10.83
C LYS A 132 3.94 19.74 11.39
N THR A 133 4.98 19.66 10.56
CA THR A 133 6.33 19.33 11.02
C THR A 133 6.90 20.45 11.90
N VAL A 134 8.08 20.23 12.50
CA VAL A 134 8.74 21.25 13.33
C VAL A 134 9.16 22.49 12.53
N GLU A 135 9.32 22.35 11.22
CA GLU A 135 9.56 23.41 10.25
C GLU A 135 8.28 24.10 9.77
N GLY A 136 7.11 23.73 10.32
CA GLY A 136 5.82 24.33 9.97
C GLY A 136 5.22 23.85 8.65
N ILE A 137 5.74 22.76 8.06
CA ILE A 137 5.24 22.22 6.79
C ILE A 137 4.19 21.15 7.06
N GLY A 138 3.05 21.22 6.35
CA GLY A 138 2.00 20.20 6.38
C GLY A 138 1.00 20.43 5.27
N ALA A 139 -0.17 19.78 5.34
CA ALA A 139 -1.22 19.95 4.33
C ALA A 139 -1.55 21.45 4.12
N GLY A 140 -1.66 21.85 2.85
CA GLY A 140 -1.89 23.23 2.41
C GLY A 140 -0.66 24.13 2.32
N SER A 141 0.50 23.72 2.86
CA SER A 141 1.73 24.52 2.76
C SER A 141 2.21 24.62 1.29
N PRO A 142 2.71 25.78 0.83
CA PRO A 142 3.27 25.94 -0.51
C PRO A 142 4.46 25.01 -0.77
N LEU A 143 4.63 24.56 -2.02
CA LEU A 143 5.79 23.79 -2.46
C LEU A 143 7.10 24.59 -2.30
N ALA A 144 7.05 25.91 -2.49
CA ALA A 144 8.20 26.78 -2.27
C ALA A 144 8.70 26.74 -0.82
N ASP A 145 7.75 26.71 0.14
CA ASP A 145 8.06 26.65 1.57
C ASP A 145 8.62 25.28 1.94
N LEU A 146 8.07 24.19 1.38
CA LEU A 146 8.62 22.84 1.53
C LEU A 146 10.10 22.78 1.09
N LYS A 147 10.39 23.31 -0.10
CA LYS A 147 11.77 23.36 -0.65
C LYS A 147 12.69 24.18 0.22
N THR A 148 12.26 25.37 0.60
CA THR A 148 13.03 26.26 1.50
C THR A 148 13.34 25.58 2.83
N ALA A 149 12.39 24.83 3.39
CA ALA A 149 12.57 24.14 4.68
C ALA A 149 13.52 22.93 4.60
N TYR A 150 13.50 22.17 3.49
CA TYR A 150 14.12 20.84 3.47
C TYR A 150 15.14 20.56 2.36
N ASP A 151 15.33 21.44 1.36
CA ASP A 151 16.36 21.21 0.32
C ASP A 151 17.75 21.05 0.95
N ALA A 152 18.10 21.90 1.92
CA ALA A 152 19.36 21.81 2.66
C ALA A 152 19.42 20.62 3.65
N LYS A 153 18.29 19.97 3.93
CA LYS A 153 18.16 18.82 4.83
C LYS A 153 18.13 17.47 4.10
N GLY A 154 18.55 17.46 2.83
CA GLY A 154 18.64 16.23 2.04
C GLY A 154 17.31 15.77 1.46
N MET A 155 16.36 16.68 1.25
CA MET A 155 15.14 16.37 0.52
C MET A 155 15.44 15.84 -0.88
N LYS A 156 14.73 14.80 -1.29
CA LYS A 156 14.81 14.21 -2.63
C LYS A 156 13.44 13.74 -3.11
N VAL A 157 13.31 13.46 -4.40
CA VAL A 157 12.12 12.76 -4.92
C VAL A 157 12.35 11.25 -4.79
N GLY A 158 11.43 10.55 -4.12
CA GLY A 158 11.44 9.10 -3.97
C GLY A 158 10.97 8.37 -5.24
N GLY A 159 11.15 7.05 -5.27
CA GLY A 159 10.69 6.22 -6.41
C GLY A 159 9.17 6.19 -6.61
N ASN A 160 8.41 6.66 -5.62
CA ASN A 160 6.96 6.85 -5.68
C ASN A 160 6.55 8.28 -6.10
N GLY A 161 7.51 9.11 -6.53
CA GLY A 161 7.26 10.49 -6.98
C GLY A 161 6.98 11.50 -5.87
N ARG A 162 7.06 11.09 -4.59
CA ARG A 162 6.84 11.98 -3.43
C ARG A 162 8.16 12.57 -2.94
N PHE A 163 8.11 13.75 -2.32
CA PHE A 163 9.31 14.32 -1.69
C PHE A 163 9.59 13.58 -0.39
N GLN A 164 10.84 13.16 -0.19
CA GLN A 164 11.30 12.43 0.97
C GLN A 164 12.44 13.16 1.67
N VAL A 165 12.35 13.28 2.99
CA VAL A 165 13.34 13.93 3.85
C VAL A 165 13.68 12.99 5.00
N PRO A 166 14.96 12.71 5.31
CA PRO A 166 15.33 11.98 6.52
C PRO A 166 14.76 12.64 7.78
N VAL A 167 14.31 11.85 8.75
CA VAL A 167 13.85 12.36 10.04
C VAL A 167 15.02 12.44 11.01
N ASP A 168 15.32 13.64 11.48
CA ASP A 168 16.40 13.88 12.45
C ASP A 168 16.18 13.04 13.72
N GLY A 169 17.24 12.33 14.14
CA GLY A 169 17.21 11.48 15.34
C GLY A 169 16.39 10.18 15.20
N LYS A 170 15.80 9.89 14.03
CA LYS A 170 15.12 8.62 13.73
C LYS A 170 15.73 7.98 12.49
N PRO A 171 16.88 7.29 12.62
CA PRO A 171 17.44 6.55 11.51
C PRO A 171 16.38 5.56 10.98
N ASP A 172 16.34 5.39 9.67
CA ASP A 172 15.35 4.61 8.91
C ASP A 172 13.97 5.23 8.73
N TRP A 173 13.70 6.42 9.29
CA TRP A 173 12.44 7.13 9.04
C TRP A 173 12.64 8.30 8.08
N VAL A 174 11.66 8.50 7.22
CA VAL A 174 11.58 9.66 6.34
C VAL A 174 10.24 10.35 6.53
N TYR A 175 10.23 11.69 6.46
CA TYR A 175 9.03 12.40 6.08
C TYR A 175 8.80 12.19 4.59
N GLU A 176 7.56 11.95 4.23
CA GLU A 176 7.10 11.85 2.87
C GLU A 176 5.98 12.87 2.62
N PHE A 177 6.20 13.76 1.67
CA PHE A 177 5.26 14.81 1.30
C PHE A 177 4.68 14.51 -0.08
N THR A 178 3.35 14.35 -0.13
CA THR A 178 2.61 14.33 -1.40
C THR A 178 2.29 15.77 -1.77
N VAL A 179 2.59 16.17 -3.01
CA VAL A 179 2.33 17.52 -3.52
C VAL A 179 1.27 17.46 -4.60
N ASN A 180 0.24 18.30 -4.46
CA ASN A 180 -0.88 18.43 -5.40
C ASN A 180 -0.80 19.82 -6.02
N GLY A 181 -0.27 19.90 -7.24
CA GLY A 181 0.02 21.19 -7.88
C GLY A 181 1.16 21.92 -7.17
N ASP A 182 0.87 23.11 -6.63
CA ASP A 182 1.84 23.98 -5.96
C ASP A 182 1.79 23.90 -4.43
N LYS A 183 1.06 22.93 -3.86
CA LYS A 183 0.87 22.77 -2.41
C LYS A 183 1.07 21.33 -1.93
N VAL A 184 1.51 21.20 -0.70
CA VAL A 184 1.53 19.93 0.03
C VAL A 184 0.09 19.46 0.26
N GLY A 185 -0.24 18.27 -0.23
CA GLY A 185 -1.53 17.62 -0.03
C GLY A 185 -1.57 16.80 1.25
N SER A 186 -0.50 16.06 1.56
CA SER A 186 -0.39 15.24 2.78
C SER A 186 1.05 15.11 3.23
N VAL A 187 1.22 14.75 4.51
CA VAL A 187 2.52 14.43 5.10
C VAL A 187 2.41 13.13 5.88
N SER A 188 3.32 12.21 5.64
CA SER A 188 3.48 11.00 6.43
C SER A 188 4.91 10.92 6.96
N MET A 189 5.09 10.27 8.12
CA MET A 189 6.39 9.77 8.55
C MET A 189 6.41 8.26 8.31
N VAL A 190 7.30 7.77 7.46
CA VAL A 190 7.31 6.40 6.94
C VAL A 190 8.65 5.74 7.26
N ASN A 191 8.61 4.46 7.64
CA ASN A 191 9.76 3.58 7.59
C ASN A 191 9.69 2.73 6.31
N PRO A 192 10.46 3.05 5.25
CA PRO A 192 10.39 2.36 3.96
C PRO A 192 10.89 0.91 4.03
N LYS A 193 11.59 0.52 5.10
CA LYS A 193 12.05 -0.86 5.32
C LYS A 193 10.94 -1.74 5.91
N SER A 194 9.98 -1.17 6.63
CA SER A 194 8.87 -1.91 7.24
C SER A 194 7.84 -2.33 6.19
N LYS A 195 7.51 -3.63 6.17
CA LYS A 195 6.57 -4.24 5.22
C LYS A 195 5.22 -4.53 5.87
N CYS A 196 4.16 -4.56 5.06
CA CYS A 196 2.83 -4.99 5.51
C CYS A 196 2.83 -6.49 5.85
N SER A 197 3.32 -7.34 4.94
CA SER A 197 3.40 -8.80 5.05
C SER A 197 4.81 -9.34 4.86
#